data_AF-A0A2A9NC03-F1
#
_entry.id   AF-A0A2A9NC03-F1
#
_cell.length_a   1.000
_cell.length_b   1.000
_cell.length_c   1.000
_cell.angle_alpha   90.00
_cell.angle_beta   90.00
_cell.angle_gamma   90.00
#
_symmetry.space_group_name_H-M   'P 1'
#
loop_
_entity.id
_entity.type
_entity.pdbx_description
1 polymer ?
#
loop_
_entity_poly.entity_id
_entity_poly.type
_entity_poly.pdbx_seq_one_letter_code
_entity_poly.pdbx_strand_id
1 'polypeptide(L)'
;MSMKTSPAQRLFPEVLVHILEKLFESENENREPIPFTASQVCMDWRSTVLSAPVLWGHIRIPRDFPQIAEVLDNFDDDTSDSEDENEDGDLEAFSHIASCLRLMIKRAASFPLIIHYHTSRPYPFQNAMFKVLLEHVHLWASSISKVWMPRKCSKRKRRHFFESLINTMQAHGLILETSHSRLVRL
;
A
#
# COMPACT_ATOMS: atom_id res chain seq x y z
N MET A 1 19.92 19.21 -33.84
CA MET A 1 20.43 19.28 -32.45
C MET A 1 20.32 17.89 -31.84
N SER A 2 21.44 17.24 -31.51
CA SER A 2 21.46 15.91 -30.91
C SER A 2 21.28 16.06 -29.39
N MET A 3 20.12 15.69 -28.86
CA MET A 3 19.92 15.62 -27.41
C MET A 3 20.77 14.46 -26.89
N LYS A 4 21.76 14.76 -26.05
CA LYS A 4 22.53 13.75 -25.32
C LYS A 4 21.54 12.95 -24.49
N THR A 5 21.33 11.69 -24.85
CA THR A 5 20.49 10.79 -24.07
C THR A 5 21.15 10.56 -22.72
N SER A 6 20.38 10.75 -21.65
CA SER A 6 20.86 10.45 -20.30
C SER A 6 21.20 8.97 -20.22
N PRO A 7 22.26 8.55 -19.49
CA PRO A 7 22.56 7.14 -19.27
C PRO A 7 21.35 6.34 -18.77
N ALA A 8 20.45 6.98 -18.00
CA ALA A 8 19.22 6.37 -17.49
C ALA A 8 18.20 5.98 -18.58
N GLN A 9 18.29 6.57 -19.78
CA GLN A 9 17.44 6.23 -20.94
C GLN A 9 17.97 5.02 -21.73
N ARG A 10 19.18 4.54 -21.42
CA ARG A 10 19.79 3.39 -22.10
C ARG A 10 19.51 2.06 -21.37
N LEU A 11 18.86 2.11 -20.22
CA LEU A 11 18.50 0.93 -19.47
C LEU A 11 17.32 0.23 -20.14
N PHE A 12 17.42 -1.09 -20.26
CA PHE A 12 16.30 -1.92 -20.66
C PHE A 12 15.18 -1.82 -19.60
N PRO A 13 13.90 -1.79 -20.00
CA PRO A 13 12.77 -1.70 -19.06
C PRO A 13 12.83 -2.75 -17.94
N GLU A 14 13.25 -3.97 -18.25
CA GLU A 14 13.36 -5.08 -17.30
C GLU A 14 14.43 -4.80 -16.23
N VAL A 15 15.55 -4.21 -16.64
CA VAL A 15 16.63 -3.83 -15.71
C VAL A 15 16.17 -2.69 -14.80
N LEU A 16 15.44 -1.71 -15.36
CA LEU A 16 14.86 -0.63 -14.57
C LEU A 16 13.86 -1.16 -13.53
N VAL A 17 12.94 -2.04 -13.93
CA VAL A 17 11.98 -2.68 -13.00
C VAL A 17 12.74 -3.42 -11.89
N HIS A 18 13.77 -4.19 -12.24
CA HIS A 18 14.56 -4.91 -11.25
C HIS A 18 15.29 -3.98 -10.25
N ILE A 19 15.85 -2.86 -10.73
CA ILE A 19 16.45 -1.84 -9.86
C ILE A 19 15.40 -1.28 -8.91
N LEU A 20 14.20 -0.94 -9.41
CA LEU A 20 13.12 -0.41 -8.58
C LEU A 20 12.65 -1.44 -7.54
N GLU A 21 12.51 -2.71 -7.90
CA GLU A 21 12.24 -3.82 -6.96
C GLU A 21 13.28 -3.88 -5.84
N LYS A 22 14.57 -3.74 -6.18
CA LYS A 22 15.64 -3.70 -5.16
C LYS A 22 15.60 -2.46 -4.27
N LEU A 23 15.15 -1.32 -4.80
CA LEU A 23 14.89 -0.13 -3.99
C LEU A 23 13.66 -0.32 -3.06
N PHE A 24 12.70 -1.17 -3.42
CA PHE A 24 11.61 -1.59 -2.52
C PHE A 24 12.04 -2.62 -1.47
N GLU A 25 13.22 -3.22 -1.59
CA GLU A 25 13.77 -4.09 -0.55
C GLU A 25 14.64 -3.28 0.43
N SER A 26 15.24 -2.16 0.01
CA SER A 26 16.06 -1.33 0.90
C SER A 26 15.19 -0.54 1.89
N GLU A 27 15.48 -0.59 3.19
CA GLU A 27 14.65 -0.02 4.27
C GLU A 27 14.57 1.53 4.31
N ASN A 28 14.80 2.20 3.18
CA ASN A 28 14.76 3.65 3.12
C ASN A 28 13.33 4.18 3.38
N GLU A 29 13.27 5.19 4.26
CA GLU A 29 12.08 5.96 4.59
C GLU A 29 11.73 6.89 3.42
N ASN A 30 11.05 6.33 2.42
CA ASN A 30 10.52 7.15 1.33
C ASN A 30 9.21 7.81 1.79
N ARG A 31 9.15 9.14 1.66
CA ARG A 31 7.93 9.92 1.93
C ARG A 31 6.79 9.57 0.97
N GLU A 32 7.13 9.25 -0.27
CA GLU A 32 6.19 8.85 -1.31
C GLU A 32 6.45 7.40 -1.76
N PRO A 33 5.43 6.68 -2.27
CA PRO A 33 5.66 5.37 -2.83
C PRO A 33 6.52 5.47 -4.10
N ILE A 34 7.57 4.65 -4.18
CA ILE A 34 8.57 4.65 -5.26
C ILE A 34 7.97 4.72 -6.68
N PRO A 35 6.84 4.04 -7.03
CA PRO A 35 6.28 4.13 -8.37
C PRO A 35 5.90 5.55 -8.76
N PHE A 36 5.42 6.35 -7.80
CA PHE A 36 5.05 7.75 -8.07
C PHE A 36 6.29 8.57 -8.39
N THR A 37 7.32 8.52 -7.55
CA THR A 37 8.58 9.25 -7.77
C THR A 37 9.27 8.79 -9.05
N ALA A 38 9.37 7.48 -9.29
CA ALA A 38 9.97 6.92 -10.50
C ALA A 38 9.21 7.34 -11.77
N SER A 39 7.88 7.48 -11.70
CA SER A 39 7.06 7.93 -12.83
C SER A 39 7.20 9.41 -13.16
N GLN A 40 7.93 10.19 -12.36
CA GLN A 40 8.19 11.61 -12.59
C GLN A 40 9.57 11.88 -13.23
N VAL A 41 10.44 10.88 -13.35
CA VAL A 41 11.82 11.05 -13.86
C VAL A 41 11.83 11.42 -15.35
N CYS A 42 11.19 10.61 -16.19
CA CYS A 42 11.02 10.87 -17.62
C CYS A 42 9.86 10.03 -18.19
N MET A 43 9.51 10.26 -19.46
CA MET A 43 8.41 9.55 -20.12
C MET A 43 8.65 8.04 -20.24
N ASP A 44 9.89 7.61 -20.49
CA ASP A 44 10.23 6.19 -20.62
C ASP A 44 10.11 5.46 -19.28
N TRP A 45 10.56 6.09 -18.20
CA TRP A 45 10.41 5.58 -16.84
C TRP A 45 8.94 5.52 -16.44
N ARG A 46 8.17 6.58 -16.71
CA ARG A 46 6.72 6.60 -16.49
C ARG A 46 6.03 5.44 -17.21
N SER A 47 6.33 5.25 -18.49
CA SER A 47 5.75 4.16 -19.30
C SER A 47 6.12 2.78 -18.73
N THR A 48 7.38 2.59 -18.37
CA THR A 48 7.89 1.34 -17.79
C THR A 48 7.22 1.03 -16.46
N VAL A 49 7.19 2.00 -15.53
CA VAL A 49 6.59 1.85 -14.20
C VAL A 49 5.10 1.58 -14.28
N LEU A 50 4.37 2.31 -15.12
CA LEU A 50 2.92 2.12 -15.29
C LEU A 50 2.56 0.77 -15.92
N SER A 51 3.49 0.19 -16.68
CA SER A 51 3.36 -1.11 -17.35
C SER A 51 3.85 -2.29 -16.50
N ALA A 52 4.38 -2.04 -15.29
CA ALA A 52 4.94 -3.06 -14.41
C ALA A 52 4.10 -3.22 -13.12
N PRO A 53 2.99 -4.00 -13.15
CA PRO A 53 2.09 -4.18 -12.00
C PRO A 53 2.77 -4.62 -10.71
N VAL A 54 3.87 -5.38 -10.81
CA VAL A 54 4.66 -5.83 -9.65
C VAL A 54 5.09 -4.66 -8.76
N LEU A 55 5.50 -3.53 -9.34
CA LEU A 55 5.93 -2.34 -8.60
C LEU A 55 4.78 -1.70 -7.80
N TRP A 56 3.53 -1.89 -8.24
CA TRP A 56 2.35 -1.35 -7.58
C TRP A 56 1.81 -2.27 -6.49
N GLY A 57 2.28 -3.52 -6.44
CA GLY A 57 1.96 -4.48 -5.38
C GLY A 57 2.70 -4.18 -4.08
N HIS A 58 3.83 -3.48 -4.12
CA HIS A 58 4.65 -3.15 -2.94
C HIS A 58 4.21 -1.82 -2.31
N ILE A 59 3.35 -1.90 -1.30
CA ILE A 59 2.87 -0.75 -0.54
C ILE A 59 3.76 -0.55 0.68
N ARG A 60 4.30 0.66 0.86
CA ARG A 60 5.02 1.07 2.08
C ARG A 60 4.23 2.12 2.83
N ILE A 61 3.96 1.88 4.10
CA ILE A 61 3.33 2.83 5.02
C ILE A 61 4.45 3.46 5.86
N PRO A 62 4.70 4.79 5.74
CA PRO A 62 5.70 5.50 6.53
C PRO A 62 5.53 5.31 8.04
N ARG A 63 6.63 5.39 8.79
CA ARG A 63 6.65 5.29 10.27
C ARG A 63 5.82 6.38 10.93
N ASP A 64 5.98 7.60 10.43
CA ASP A 64 5.42 8.83 11.02
C ASP A 64 4.05 9.16 10.44
N PHE A 65 3.28 8.14 10.06
CA PHE A 65 1.98 8.40 9.50
C PHE A 65 1.10 9.09 10.54
N PRO A 66 0.61 10.32 10.27
CA PRO A 66 -0.12 11.08 11.25
C PRO A 66 -1.32 10.26 11.70
N GLN A 67 -1.50 10.22 13.00
CA GLN A 67 -2.51 9.40 13.63
C GLN A 67 -3.86 10.06 13.42
N ILE A 68 -4.45 9.84 12.25
CA ILE A 68 -5.78 10.37 11.93
C ILE A 68 -6.82 9.90 12.94
N ALA A 69 -6.59 8.77 13.62
CA ALA A 69 -7.44 8.35 14.73
C ALA A 69 -7.41 9.35 15.91
N GLU A 70 -6.25 9.91 16.26
CA GLU A 70 -6.13 10.91 17.32
C GLU A 70 -6.77 12.24 16.88
N VAL A 71 -6.65 12.60 15.59
CA VAL A 71 -7.33 13.79 15.05
C VAL A 71 -8.85 13.60 15.06
N LEU A 72 -9.37 12.45 14.64
CA LEU A 72 -10.81 12.18 14.57
C LEU A 72 -11.47 12.00 15.94
N ASP A 73 -10.78 11.43 16.93
CA ASP A 73 -11.33 11.23 18.28
C ASP A 73 -11.39 12.56 19.08
N ASN A 74 -10.65 13.59 18.67
CA ASN A 74 -10.68 14.92 19.30
C ASN A 74 -11.85 15.81 18.82
N PHE A 75 -12.60 15.41 17.78
CA PHE A 75 -13.70 16.23 17.24
C PHE A 75 -15.00 16.19 18.08
N ASP A 76 -15.09 15.31 19.08
CA ASP A 76 -16.31 15.15 19.91
C ASP A 76 -16.26 15.91 21.25
N ASP A 77 -15.18 16.62 21.58
CA ASP A 77 -15.09 17.41 22.82
C ASP A 77 -15.32 18.90 22.54
N ASP A 78 -16.41 19.44 23.09
CA ASP A 78 -16.99 20.78 22.93
C ASP A 78 -16.12 21.90 23.57
N THR A 79 -14.78 21.72 23.57
CA THR A 79 -13.86 22.45 24.43
C THR A 79 -12.96 23.42 23.64
N SER A 80 -13.42 24.67 23.59
CA SER A 80 -12.64 25.91 23.68
C SER A 80 -11.91 26.44 22.42
N ASP A 81 -12.23 27.70 22.10
CA ASP A 81 -11.74 28.55 20.99
C ASP A 81 -10.21 28.80 20.95
N SER A 82 -9.38 27.77 20.80
CA SER A 82 -7.96 27.95 20.42
C SER A 82 -7.80 27.87 18.90
N GLU A 83 -7.70 29.02 18.25
CA GLU A 83 -7.35 29.18 16.83
C GLU A 83 -5.88 28.76 16.59
N ASP A 84 -5.59 27.46 16.60
CA ASP A 84 -4.29 26.93 16.20
C ASP A 84 -4.31 26.63 14.68
N GLU A 85 -3.78 27.54 13.87
CA GLU A 85 -3.83 27.54 12.39
C GLU A 85 -3.04 26.37 11.70
N ASN A 86 -2.61 25.34 12.44
CA ASN A 86 -1.75 24.28 11.90
C ASN A 86 -2.47 22.94 11.61
N GLU A 87 -3.77 22.82 11.88
CA GLU A 87 -4.47 21.52 11.82
C GLU A 87 -4.86 21.07 10.38
N ASP A 88 -4.89 21.98 9.41
CA ASP A 88 -5.38 21.68 8.04
C ASP A 88 -4.42 20.81 7.21
N GLY A 89 -3.12 20.82 7.53
CA GLY A 89 -2.09 20.12 6.75
C GLY A 89 -2.16 18.59 6.81
N ASP A 90 -2.61 18.03 7.93
CA ASP A 90 -2.60 16.57 8.16
C ASP A 90 -3.71 15.84 7.41
N LEU A 91 -4.87 16.49 7.24
CA LEU A 91 -6.00 15.91 6.52
C LEU A 91 -5.72 15.81 5.02
N GLU A 92 -5.07 16.82 4.44
CA GLU A 92 -4.68 16.81 3.03
C GLU A 92 -3.65 15.71 2.73
N ALA A 93 -2.64 15.57 3.60
CA ALA A 93 -1.64 14.50 3.50
C ALA A 93 -2.29 13.10 3.53
N PHE A 94 -3.28 12.90 4.40
CA PHE A 94 -4.02 11.64 4.45
C PHE A 94 -4.80 11.37 3.16
N SER A 95 -5.56 12.35 2.67
CA SER A 95 -6.35 12.24 1.45
C SER A 95 -5.47 11.89 0.24
N HIS A 96 -4.30 12.52 0.16
CA HIS A 96 -3.31 12.23 -0.86
C HIS A 96 -2.85 10.76 -0.80
N ILE A 97 -2.51 10.27 0.38
CA ILE A 97 -1.98 8.91 0.53
C ILE A 97 -3.07 7.86 0.32
N ALA A 98 -4.28 8.09 0.82
CA ALA A 98 -5.43 7.23 0.54
C ALA A 98 -5.69 7.13 -0.98
N SER A 99 -5.54 8.23 -1.70
CA SER A 99 -5.65 8.27 -3.16
C SER A 99 -4.52 7.48 -3.85
N CYS A 100 -3.28 7.62 -3.37
CA CYS A 100 -2.15 6.83 -3.84
C CYS A 100 -2.37 5.33 -3.62
N LEU A 101 -2.81 4.92 -2.44
CA LEU A 101 -3.10 3.51 -2.10
C LEU A 101 -4.17 2.93 -3.01
N ARG A 102 -5.29 3.65 -3.22
CA ARG A 102 -6.34 3.23 -4.16
C ARG A 102 -5.79 3.01 -5.57
N LEU A 103 -4.94 3.91 -6.04
CA LEU A 103 -4.31 3.79 -7.36
C LEU A 103 -3.36 2.58 -7.41
N MET A 104 -2.54 2.38 -6.37
CA MET A 104 -1.64 1.23 -6.27
C MET A 104 -2.40 -0.09 -6.32
N ILE A 105 -3.46 -0.24 -5.52
CA ILE A 105 -4.29 -1.44 -5.50
C ILE A 105 -4.94 -1.68 -6.87
N LYS A 106 -5.45 -0.63 -7.50
CA LYS A 106 -6.03 -0.73 -8.85
C LYS A 106 -4.99 -1.17 -9.90
N ARG A 107 -3.75 -0.69 -9.78
CA ARG A 107 -2.66 -0.96 -10.74
C ARG A 107 -1.97 -2.30 -10.51
N ALA A 108 -1.91 -2.78 -9.27
CA ALA A 108 -1.42 -4.11 -8.94
C ALA A 108 -2.24 -5.21 -9.64
N ALA A 109 -3.51 -4.93 -9.96
CA ALA A 109 -4.41 -5.84 -10.67
C ALA A 109 -4.53 -7.20 -9.94
N SER A 110 -3.95 -8.26 -10.48
CA SER A 110 -3.91 -9.61 -9.88
C SER A 110 -2.60 -9.95 -9.18
N PHE A 111 -1.64 -9.02 -9.12
CA PHE A 111 -0.38 -9.24 -8.42
C PHE A 111 -0.60 -9.21 -6.91
N PRO A 112 0.14 -10.04 -6.15
CA PRO A 112 0.11 -10.02 -4.70
C PRO A 112 0.39 -8.61 -4.16
N LEU A 113 -0.43 -8.17 -3.21
CA LEU A 113 -0.17 -6.97 -2.44
C LEU A 113 0.77 -7.32 -1.28
N ILE A 114 1.89 -6.63 -1.21
CA ILE A 114 2.88 -6.74 -0.14
C ILE A 114 2.88 -5.41 0.59
N ILE A 115 2.34 -5.40 1.81
CA ILE A 115 2.23 -4.20 2.64
C ILE A 115 3.37 -4.23 3.66
N HIS A 116 4.35 -3.36 3.45
CA HIS A 116 5.39 -3.06 4.40
C HIS A 116 4.91 -1.92 5.29
N TYR A 117 4.91 -2.15 6.60
CA TYR A 117 4.58 -1.11 7.55
C TYR A 117 5.52 -1.22 8.73
N HIS A 118 5.81 -0.07 9.32
CA HIS A 118 6.59 0.01 10.54
C HIS A 118 5.79 0.84 11.53
N THR A 119 5.45 0.23 12.66
CA THR A 119 4.72 0.89 13.73
C THR A 119 5.45 0.66 15.04
N SER A 120 5.60 1.72 15.82
CA SER A 120 6.05 1.62 17.21
C SER A 120 4.94 1.14 18.15
N ARG A 121 3.68 1.11 17.69
CA ARG A 121 2.53 0.73 18.50
C ARG A 121 2.18 -0.75 18.35
N PRO A 122 1.73 -1.42 19.43
CA PRO A 122 1.39 -2.84 19.40
C PRO A 122 0.13 -3.17 18.60
N TYR A 123 -0.74 -2.21 18.31
CA TYR A 123 -2.05 -2.44 17.66
C TYR A 123 -2.29 -1.50 16.45
N PRO A 124 -1.89 -1.89 15.23
CA PRO A 124 -2.08 -1.06 14.04
C PRO A 124 -3.54 -0.99 13.52
N PHE A 125 -4.44 -1.88 13.96
CA PHE A 125 -5.78 -2.04 13.39
C PHE A 125 -6.79 -0.95 13.73
N GLN A 126 -6.49 -0.12 14.73
CA GLN A 126 -7.34 1.03 15.04
C GLN A 126 -7.09 2.21 14.09
N ASN A 127 -6.00 2.18 13.32
CA ASN A 127 -5.69 3.21 12.35
C ASN A 127 -6.69 3.19 11.18
N ALA A 128 -7.28 4.34 10.83
CA ALA A 128 -8.21 4.49 9.72
C ALA A 128 -7.65 3.97 8.39
N MET A 129 -6.34 4.09 8.15
CA MET A 129 -5.70 3.53 6.96
C MET A 129 -5.75 2.01 6.93
N PHE A 130 -5.53 1.34 8.08
CA PHE A 130 -5.65 -0.11 8.15
C PHE A 130 -7.08 -0.56 7.84
N LYS A 131 -8.09 0.21 8.26
CA LYS A 131 -9.48 -0.04 7.83
C LYS A 131 -9.63 0.07 6.31
N VAL A 132 -9.09 1.11 5.68
CA VAL A 132 -9.11 1.27 4.21
C VAL A 132 -8.42 0.10 3.50
N LEU A 133 -7.26 -0.33 3.99
CA LEU A 133 -6.52 -1.46 3.45
C LEU A 133 -7.31 -2.77 3.61
N LEU A 134 -7.90 -3.01 4.77
CA LEU A 134 -8.75 -4.19 5.04
C LEU A 134 -10.01 -4.19 4.17
N GLU A 135 -10.69 -3.05 4.05
CA GLU A 135 -11.83 -2.89 3.14
C GLU A 135 -11.45 -3.25 1.71
N HIS A 136 -10.27 -2.79 1.25
CA HIS A 136 -9.79 -3.12 -0.08
C HIS A 136 -9.43 -4.60 -0.23
N VAL A 137 -8.82 -5.23 0.78
CA VAL A 137 -8.57 -6.68 0.79
C VAL A 137 -9.89 -7.45 0.68
N HIS A 138 -10.95 -7.03 1.38
CA HIS A 138 -12.28 -7.63 1.28
C HIS A 138 -12.93 -7.44 -0.11
N LEU A 139 -12.76 -6.28 -0.74
CA LEU A 139 -13.21 -6.03 -2.12
C LEU A 139 -12.43 -6.86 -3.14
N TRP A 140 -11.12 -7.03 -2.93
CA TRP A 140 -10.25 -7.82 -3.78
C TRP A 140 -10.61 -9.30 -3.71
N ALA A 141 -10.81 -9.82 -2.50
CA ALA A 141 -11.34 -11.15 -2.23
C ALA A 141 -12.66 -11.42 -2.99
N SER A 142 -13.58 -10.46 -2.94
CA SER A 142 -14.86 -10.52 -3.63
C SER A 142 -14.71 -10.55 -5.16
N SER A 143 -13.72 -9.84 -5.69
CA SER A 143 -13.43 -9.73 -7.12
C SER A 143 -12.71 -10.98 -7.66
N ILE A 144 -11.72 -11.51 -6.93
CA ILE A 144 -11.00 -12.74 -7.30
C ILE A 144 -11.91 -13.96 -7.22
N SER A 145 -12.87 -13.99 -6.30
CA SER A 145 -13.85 -15.07 -6.22
C SER A 145 -14.67 -15.26 -7.51
N LYS A 146 -14.69 -14.25 -8.39
CA LYS A 146 -15.34 -14.28 -9.71
C LYS A 146 -14.39 -14.71 -10.83
N VAL A 147 -13.08 -14.53 -10.65
CA VAL A 147 -12.05 -14.74 -11.69
C VAL A 147 -11.31 -16.08 -11.51
N TRP A 148 -10.96 -16.46 -10.27
CA TRP A 148 -10.11 -17.61 -9.98
C TRP A 148 -10.83 -18.84 -9.46
N MET A 149 -12.10 -18.74 -9.05
CA MET A 149 -12.87 -19.90 -8.62
C MET A 149 -13.77 -20.44 -9.74
N PRO A 150 -13.69 -21.74 -10.09
CA PRO A 150 -14.63 -22.37 -11.00
C PRO A 150 -16.06 -22.08 -10.55
N ARG A 151 -16.96 -21.73 -11.48
CA ARG A 151 -18.38 -21.38 -11.19
C ARG A 151 -19.10 -22.41 -10.31
N LYS A 152 -18.59 -23.64 -10.23
CA LYS A 152 -19.12 -24.76 -9.42
C LYS A 152 -18.69 -24.75 -7.94
N CYS A 153 -17.85 -23.81 -7.48
CA CYS A 153 -17.47 -23.74 -6.07
C CYS A 153 -18.61 -23.12 -5.23
N SER A 154 -19.17 -23.90 -4.30
CA SER A 154 -20.31 -23.50 -3.47
C SER A 154 -19.97 -22.29 -2.59
N LYS A 155 -20.97 -21.43 -2.30
CA LYS A 155 -20.81 -20.26 -1.42
C LYS A 155 -20.17 -20.64 -0.07
N ARG A 156 -20.50 -21.84 0.45
CA ARG A 156 -19.96 -22.38 1.70
C ARG A 156 -18.45 -22.64 1.61
N LYS A 157 -17.94 -23.23 0.52
CA LYS A 157 -16.50 -23.47 0.34
C LYS A 157 -15.68 -22.18 0.19
N ARG A 158 -16.24 -21.16 -0.47
CA ARG A 158 -15.62 -19.82 -0.55
C ARG A 158 -15.48 -19.17 0.81
N ARG A 159 -16.57 -19.13 1.58
CA ARG A 159 -16.57 -18.59 2.94
C ARG A 159 -15.58 -19.32 3.84
N HIS A 160 -15.56 -20.66 3.76
CA HIS A 160 -14.66 -21.48 4.56
C HIS A 160 -13.19 -21.31 4.19
N PHE A 161 -12.86 -21.10 2.91
CA PHE A 161 -11.49 -20.78 2.49
C PHE A 161 -11.04 -19.42 3.05
N PHE A 162 -11.90 -18.40 2.99
CA PHE A 162 -11.58 -17.07 3.53
C PHE A 162 -11.53 -17.04 5.04
N GLU A 163 -12.49 -17.64 5.73
CA GLU A 163 -12.45 -17.77 7.20
C GLU A 163 -11.26 -18.62 7.62
N SER A 164 -10.93 -19.70 6.89
CA SER A 164 -9.71 -20.46 7.13
C SER A 164 -8.47 -19.61 6.89
N LEU A 165 -8.41 -18.80 5.83
CA LEU A 165 -7.25 -17.93 5.54
C LEU A 165 -7.07 -16.88 6.64
N ILE A 166 -8.14 -16.18 7.03
CA ILE A 166 -8.14 -15.20 8.11
C ILE A 166 -7.74 -15.87 9.44
N ASN A 167 -8.34 -17.01 9.77
CA ASN A 167 -8.03 -17.75 10.99
C ASN A 167 -6.62 -18.34 10.97
N THR A 168 -6.10 -18.74 9.80
CA THR A 168 -4.72 -19.22 9.63
C THR A 168 -3.74 -18.08 9.78
N MET A 169 -4.04 -16.89 9.23
CA MET A 169 -3.26 -15.68 9.44
C MET A 169 -3.24 -15.24 10.91
N GLN A 170 -4.38 -15.37 11.61
CA GLN A 170 -4.47 -15.13 13.05
C GLN A 170 -3.75 -16.19 13.89
N ALA A 171 -3.89 -17.47 13.55
CA ALA A 171 -3.34 -18.61 14.30
C ALA A 171 -1.81 -18.76 14.16
N HIS A 172 -1.24 -18.32 13.03
CA HIS A 172 0.21 -18.35 12.81
C HIS A 172 0.91 -17.04 13.20
N GLY A 173 0.24 -16.12 13.90
CA GLY A 173 0.86 -14.84 14.29
C GLY A 173 1.31 -14.00 13.09
N LEU A 174 0.69 -14.21 11.91
CA LEU A 174 0.97 -13.44 10.69
C LEU A 174 0.37 -12.03 10.73
N ILE A 175 -0.14 -11.63 11.88
CA ILE A 175 -0.16 -10.26 12.32
C ILE A 175 1.05 -10.09 13.27
N LEU A 176 2.18 -9.65 12.69
CA LEU A 176 3.41 -9.19 13.34
C LEU A 176 4.11 -10.16 14.31
N GLU A 177 5.14 -10.86 13.81
CA GLU A 177 6.35 -11.02 14.64
C GLU A 177 7.12 -9.70 14.63
N THR A 178 7.08 -9.00 15.76
CA THR A 178 7.89 -7.82 16.04
C THR A 178 9.36 -8.23 16.18
N SER A 179 10.06 -8.31 15.05
CA SER A 179 11.50 -8.06 14.91
C SER A 179 11.92 -8.32 13.47
N HIS A 180 12.34 -7.26 12.77
CA HIS A 180 12.99 -7.26 11.45
C HIS A 180 12.08 -7.74 10.29
N SER A 181 11.53 -6.74 9.57
CA SER A 181 11.05 -6.79 8.18
C SER A 181 10.69 -8.19 7.63
N ARG A 182 9.42 -8.59 7.76
CA ARG A 182 8.89 -9.80 7.10
C ARG A 182 7.87 -9.49 6.00
N LEU A 183 8.03 -10.23 4.90
CA LEU A 183 7.24 -10.21 3.68
C LEU A 183 5.88 -10.89 3.91
N VAL A 184 4.77 -10.16 3.75
CA VAL A 184 3.43 -10.76 3.69
C VAL A 184 3.06 -10.91 2.22
N ARG A 185 2.97 -12.15 1.73
CA ARG A 185 2.39 -12.46 0.41
C ARG A 185 0.91 -12.79 0.61
N LEU A 186 0.03 -11.94 0.08
CA LEU A 186 -1.42 -12.17 -0.01
C LEU A 186 -1.77 -12.98 -1.26
#